data_AF-A0A645JKU3-F1
#
_entry.id   AF-A0A645JKU3-F1
#
_cell.length_a   1.000
_cell.length_b   1.000
_cell.length_c   1.000
_cell.angle_alpha   90.00
_cell.angle_beta   90.00
_cell.angle_gamma   90.00
#
_symmetry.space_group_name_H-M   'P 1'
#
loop_
_entity.id
_entity.type
_entity.pdbx_description
1 polymer ?
#
loop_
_entity_poly.entity_id
_entity_poly.type
_entity_poly.pdbx_seq_one_letter_code
_entity_poly.pdbx_strand_id
1 'polypeptide(L)' 'MYISLIIKLIGICYIMEFAVSLCNDCGEKNIATKLEFGGKIIIMTMSFPILLSIVDTIISLI' A
#
# COMPACT_ATOMS: atom_id res chain seq x y z
N MET A 1 4.19 -8.46 -15.05
CA MET A 1 3.66 -8.78 -13.70
C MET A 1 3.85 -7.62 -12.73
N TYR A 2 5.07 -7.10 -12.55
CA TYR A 2 5.34 -6.00 -11.60
C TYR A 2 4.67 -4.66 -11.91
N ILE A 3 4.61 -4.23 -13.18
CA ILE A 3 3.91 -2.98 -13.56
C ILE A 3 2.44 -2.98 -13.13
N SER A 4 1.74 -4.11 -13.28
CA SER A 4 0.34 -4.21 -12.85
C SER A 4 0.21 -4.08 -11.32
N LEU A 5 1.16 -4.64 -10.56
CA LEU A 5 1.24 -4.52 -9.10
C LEU A 5 1.50 -3.06 -8.68
N ILE A 6 2.42 -2.38 -9.36
CA ILE A 6 2.75 -0.96 -9.13
C ILE A 6 1.53 -0.07 -9.40
N ILE A 7 0.82 -0.28 -10.52
CA ILE A 7 -0.39 0.48 -10.86
C ILE A 7 -1.48 0.28 -9.80
N LYS A 8 -1.69 -0.96 -9.32
CA LYS A 8 -2.63 -1.23 -8.23
C LYS A 8 -2.24 -0.51 -6.94
N LEU A 9 -0.97 -0.54 -6.57
CA LEU A 9 -0.45 0.15 -5.40
C LEU A 9 -0.69 1.66 -5.46
N ILE A 10 -0.35 2.29 -6.58
CA ILE A 10 -0.55 3.73 -6.79
C ILE A 10 -2.04 4.08 -6.69
N GLY A 11 -2.92 3.29 -7.31
CA GLY A 11 -4.37 3.50 -7.25
C GLY A 11 -4.91 3.43 -5.82
N ILE A 12 -4.50 2.43 -5.04
CA ILE A 12 -4.92 2.27 -3.64
C ILE A 12 -4.37 3.42 -2.78
N CYS A 13 -3.11 3.82 -2.97
CA CYS A 13 -2.50 4.96 -2.29
C CYS A 13 -3.32 6.23 -2.50
N TYR A 14 -3.65 6.54 -3.75
CA TYR A 14 -4.36 7.77 -4.09
C TYR A 14 -5.77 7.81 -3.47
N ILE A 15 -6.50 6.69 -3.53
CA ILE A 15 -7.84 6.59 -2.93
C ILE A 15 -7.75 6.72 -1.40
N MET A 16 -6.78 6.08 -0.77
CA MET A 16 -6.59 6.15 0.69
C MET A 16 -6.22 7.56 1.14
N GLU A 17 -5.32 8.23 0.42
CA GLU A 17 -4.90 9.59 0.73
C GLU A 17 -6.04 10.61 0.58
N PHE A 18 -6.89 10.40 -0.43
CA PHE A 18 -8.13 11.16 -0.58
C PHE A 18 -9.10 10.92 0.58
N ALA A 19 -9.33 9.65 0.97
CA ALA A 19 -10.22 9.30 2.07
C ALA A 19 -9.72 9.84 3.42
N VAL A 20 -8.41 9.76 3.71
CA VAL A 20 -7.80 10.32 4.93
C VAL A 20 -7.98 11.83 4.97
N SER A 21 -7.72 12.51 3.86
CA SER A 21 -7.90 13.97 3.75
C SER A 21 -9.35 14.37 4.00
N LEU A 22 -10.31 13.66 3.39
CA LEU A 22 -11.74 13.90 3.59
C LEU A 22 -12.16 13.72 5.06
N CYS A 23 -11.70 12.64 5.72
CA CYS A 23 -12.00 12.42 7.14
C CYS A 23 -11.38 13.51 8.04
N ASN A 24 -10.19 14.01 7.70
CA ASN A 24 -9.57 15.13 8.41
C ASN A 24 -10.37 16.42 8.24
N ASP A 25 -10.86 16.70 7.02
CA ASP A 25 -11.67 17.89 6.71
C ASP A 25 -13.03 17.85 7.43
N CYS A 26 -13.61 16.66 7.64
CA CYS A 26 -14.81 16.48 8.45
C CYS A 26 -14.58 16.59 9.97
N GLY A 27 -13.33 16.78 10.43
CA GLY A 27 -12.98 16.85 11.85
C GLY A 27 -12.78 15.48 12.53
N GLU A 28 -12.93 14.37 11.79
CA GLU A 28 -12.85 13.00 12.28
C GLU A 28 -11.42 12.44 12.27
N LYS A 29 -10.51 13.11 13.00
CA LYS A 29 -9.07 12.75 13.07
C LYS A 29 -8.82 11.31 13.55
N ASN A 30 -9.65 10.82 14.46
CA ASN A 30 -9.49 9.48 15.02
C ASN A 30 -9.81 8.37 14.00
N ILE A 31 -10.65 8.68 13.01
CA ILE A 31 -10.96 7.78 11.89
C ILE A 31 -9.88 7.90 10.82
N ALA A 32 -9.48 9.14 10.48
CA ALA A 32 -8.44 9.41 9.50
C ALA A 32 -7.11 8.69 9.85
N THR A 33 -6.69 8.74 11.11
CA THR A 33 -5.46 8.05 11.59
C THR A 33 -5.55 6.53 11.48
N LYS A 34 -6.71 5.93 11.78
CA LYS A 34 -6.94 4.48 11.59
C LYS A 34 -6.91 4.10 10.11
N LEU A 35 -7.47 4.96 9.26
CA LEU A 35 -7.52 4.75 7.82
C LEU A 35 -6.12 4.84 7.21
N GLU A 36 -5.32 5.83 7.62
CA GLU A 36 -3.92 5.96 7.23
C GLU A 36 -3.09 4.73 7.61
N PHE A 37 -3.27 4.25 8.85
CA PHE A 37 -2.56 3.05 9.33
C PHE A 37 -2.98 1.79 8.55
N GLY A 38 -4.28 1.62 8.30
CA GLY A 38 -4.79 0.53 7.47
C GLY A 38 -4.24 0.57 6.05
N GLY A 39 -4.14 1.75 5.45
CA GLY A 39 -3.54 1.95 4.12
C GLY A 39 -2.09 1.49 4.07
N LYS A 40 -1.28 1.85 5.07
CA LYS A 40 0.11 1.41 5.18
C LYS A 40 0.23 -0.12 5.26
N ILE A 41 -0.63 -0.79 6.04
CA ILE A 41 -0.63 -2.26 6.14
C ILE A 41 -0.97 -2.91 4.79
N ILE A 42 -1.96 -2.38 4.06
CA ILE A 42 -2.34 -2.90 2.74
C ILE A 42 -1.16 -2.78 1.76
N ILE A 43 -0.48 -1.64 1.73
CA ILE A 43 0.68 -1.40 0.88
C ILE A 43 1.82 -2.39 1.21
N MET A 44 2.11 -2.57 2.50
CA MET A 44 3.18 -3.48 2.95
C MET A 44 2.89 -4.93 2.56
N THR A 45 1.66 -5.41 2.78
CA THR A 45 1.27 -6.78 2.44
C THR A 45 1.28 -7.03 0.94
N MET A 46 0.86 -6.07 0.13
CA MET A 46 0.95 -6.15 -1.33
C MET A 46 2.38 -6.08 -1.87
N SER A 47 3.30 -5.48 -1.13
CA SER A 47 4.72 -5.38 -1.52
C SER A 47 5.51 -6.66 -1.21
N PHE A 48 5.03 -7.49 -0.28
CA PHE A 48 5.63 -8.77 0.08
C PHE A 48 5.91 -9.73 -1.10
N PRO A 49 4.98 -9.98 -2.05
CA PRO A 49 5.24 -10.85 -3.20
C PRO A 49 6.41 -10.36 -4.08
N ILE A 50 6.61 -9.04 -4.18
CA ILE A 50 7.75 -8.48 -4.92
C ILE A 50 9.06 -8.85 -4.22
N LEU A 51 9.07 -8.73 -2.88
CA LEU A 51 10.22 -9.12 -2.05
C LEU A 51 10.55 -10.61 -2.22
N LEU A 52 9.52 -11.48 -2.17
CA LEU A 52 9.70 -12.91 -2.38
C LEU A 52 10.29 -13.23 -3.75
N SER A 53 9.77 -12.62 -4.83
CA SER A 53 10.32 -12.86 -6.17
C SER A 53 11.78 -12.43 -6.30
N ILE A 54 12.20 -11.37 -5.59
CA ILE A 54 13.61 -10.97 -5.57
C ILE A 54 14.45 -12.02 -4.84
N VAL A 55 13.99 -12.49 -3.68
CA VAL A 55 14.68 -13.54 -2.91
C VAL A 55 14.80 -14.83 -3.73
N ASP A 56 13.72 -15.27 -4.38
CA ASP A 56 13.73 -16.45 -5.26
C ASP A 56 14.72 -16.28 -6.41
N THR A 57 14.80 -15.08 -7.00
CA THR A 57 15.76 -14.78 -8.08
C THR A 57 17.20 -14.90 -7.56
N ILE A 58 17.49 -14.39 -6.36
CA ILE A 58 18.82 -14.51 -5.75
C ILE A 58 19.17 -15.97 -5.47
N ILE A 59 18.23 -16.74 -4.91
CA ILE A 59 18.42 -18.17 -4.63
C ILE A 59 18.65 -18.95 -5.92
N SER A 60 17.94 -18.62 -7.01
CA SER A 60 18.09 -19.29 -8.31
C SER A 60 19.42 -19.03 -9.01
N LEU A 61 20.16 -17.99 -8.60
CA LEU A 61 21.48 -17.66 -9.13
C LEU A 61 22.62 -18.39 -8.39
N ILE A 62 22.33 -18.96 -7.22
CA ILE A 62 23.22 -19.82 -6.42
C ILE A 62 23.05 -21.27 -6.86
#